data_AF-A0A7C4EE98-F1
#
_entry.id   AF-A0A7C4EE98-F1
#
_cell.length_a   1.000
_cell.length_b   1.000
_cell.length_c   1.000
_cell.angle_alpha   90.00
_cell.angle_beta   90.00
_cell.angle_gamma   90.00
#
_symmetry.space_group_name_H-M   'P 1'
#
loop_
_entity.id
_entity.type
_entity.pdbx_description
1 polymer ?
#
loop_
_entity_poly.entity_id
_entity_poly.type
_entity_poly.pdbx_seq_one_letter_code
_entity_poly.pdbx_strand_id
1 'polypeptide(L)'
;MAIRALLILAWLLTGASARAADLVVQLPQDARPRTAAAVATSMKLQSPGQIDGRTITYSNLLPATAYNLLITLHDGTVLTGVDMRWHSIEKPAADPRPLSDDDREQIRALVQDVRQFYDRSEILILQGDHDRATALVQQIRDSAFHSDKGGEVIWRVELWYFKNRHGGWERVSQTNKVLRRERFASRRLYQDQTSRIRWLPLLGGIELPKDGPPLTISLESLQPQTRPAAPSPADAASD
;
A
#
# COMPACT_ATOMS: atom_id res chain seq x y z
N MET A 1 29.92 -44.55 46.33
CA MET A 1 30.59 -43.24 46.17
C MET A 1 31.30 -43.23 44.82
N ALA A 2 30.73 -42.56 43.82
CA ALA A 2 31.43 -41.99 42.67
C ALA A 2 30.38 -41.27 41.78
N ILE A 3 30.35 -39.96 41.91
CA ILE A 3 29.56 -39.00 41.13
C ILE A 3 30.41 -38.57 39.95
N ARG A 4 29.83 -38.48 38.73
CA ARG A 4 30.17 -37.62 37.57
C ARG A 4 29.72 -38.32 36.27
N ALA A 5 29.21 -37.68 35.23
CA ALA A 5 29.00 -36.26 34.93
C ALA A 5 27.81 -36.17 33.97
N LEU A 6 26.89 -35.24 34.23
CA LEU A 6 25.81 -34.91 33.30
C LEU A 6 26.31 -33.75 32.42
N LEU A 7 26.57 -34.03 31.15
CA LEU A 7 26.86 -33.04 30.12
C LEU A 7 25.55 -32.31 29.78
N ILE A 8 25.37 -31.10 30.31
CA ILE A 8 24.31 -30.19 29.87
C ILE A 8 24.82 -29.46 28.63
N LEU A 9 24.36 -29.90 27.47
CA LEU A 9 24.59 -29.26 26.18
C LEU A 9 23.72 -28.00 26.10
N ALA A 10 24.27 -26.85 26.47
CA ALA A 10 23.63 -25.56 26.27
C ALA A 10 23.60 -25.23 24.78
N TRP A 11 22.46 -25.48 24.13
CA TRP A 11 22.17 -24.95 22.81
C TRP A 11 22.06 -23.42 22.91
N LEU A 12 23.10 -22.73 22.48
CA LEU A 12 23.06 -21.31 22.14
C LEU A 12 22.06 -21.13 20.98
N LEU A 13 20.81 -20.81 21.33
CA LEU A 13 19.88 -20.14 20.43
C LEU A 13 20.46 -18.77 20.11
N THR A 14 21.33 -18.69 19.10
CA THR A 14 21.65 -17.44 18.41
C THR A 14 20.43 -17.02 17.60
N GLY A 15 19.41 -16.54 18.29
CA GLY A 15 18.35 -15.77 17.66
C GLY A 15 19.02 -14.57 17.00
N ALA A 16 19.00 -14.52 15.67
CA ALA A 16 19.37 -13.32 14.94
C ALA A 16 18.40 -12.21 15.37
N SER A 17 18.81 -11.39 16.33
CA SER A 17 18.07 -10.19 16.70
C SER A 17 17.96 -9.34 15.45
N ALA A 18 16.77 -9.30 14.84
CA ALA A 18 16.49 -8.36 13.78
C ALA A 18 16.77 -6.97 14.35
N ARG A 19 17.77 -6.27 13.80
CA ARG A 19 18.06 -4.92 14.24
C ARG A 19 16.91 -4.02 13.79
N ALA A 20 16.45 -3.21 14.72
CA ALA A 20 15.60 -2.07 14.47
C ALA A 20 16.13 -1.25 13.28
N ALA A 21 15.29 -0.99 12.28
CA ALA A 21 15.61 -0.10 11.18
C ALA A 21 14.78 1.20 11.29
N ASP A 22 15.38 2.30 10.84
CA ASP A 22 14.76 3.62 10.88
C ASP A 22 14.30 4.06 9.48
N LEU A 23 13.18 4.76 9.45
CA LEU A 23 12.59 5.35 8.24
C LEU A 23 12.37 6.84 8.48
N VAL A 24 12.86 7.66 7.55
CA VAL A 24 12.68 9.11 7.58
C VAL A 24 11.82 9.53 6.39
N VAL A 25 10.80 10.35 6.65
CA VAL A 25 9.95 10.95 5.62
C VAL A 25 10.07 12.46 5.69
N GLN A 26 10.40 13.09 4.57
CA GLN A 26 10.42 14.54 4.42
C GLN A 26 9.19 14.98 3.62
N LEU A 27 8.34 15.80 4.23
CA LEU A 27 7.11 16.33 3.60
C LEU A 27 7.39 17.61 2.80
N PRO A 28 6.57 17.95 1.79
CA PRO A 28 6.72 19.19 1.01
C PRO A 28 6.50 20.44 1.88
N GLN A 29 6.93 21.60 1.40
CA GLN A 29 7.01 22.83 2.21
C GLN A 29 5.68 23.28 2.83
N ASP A 30 4.57 23.00 2.15
CA ASP A 30 3.20 23.35 2.54
C ASP A 30 2.58 22.35 3.53
N ALA A 31 3.15 21.15 3.67
CA ALA A 31 2.60 20.11 4.51
C ALA A 31 2.99 20.27 5.98
N ARG A 32 1.97 20.23 6.86
CA ARG A 32 2.14 20.29 8.33
C ARG A 32 1.60 19.02 8.96
N PRO A 33 2.45 18.04 9.31
CA PRO A 33 1.99 16.78 9.90
C PRO A 33 1.49 17.02 11.33
N ARG A 34 0.33 16.43 11.63
CA ARG A 34 -0.29 16.42 12.97
C ARG A 34 -0.08 15.08 13.65
N THR A 35 -0.26 13.98 12.93
CA THR A 35 -0.03 12.62 13.42
C THR A 35 0.63 11.79 12.33
N ALA A 36 1.46 10.83 12.73
CA ALA A 36 2.12 9.94 11.79
C ALA A 36 2.22 8.52 12.39
N ALA A 37 1.97 7.51 11.56
CA ALA A 37 2.11 6.11 11.95
C ALA A 37 2.56 5.24 10.78
N ALA A 38 3.39 4.24 11.05
CA ALA A 38 3.72 3.16 10.15
C ALA A 38 2.89 1.93 10.54
N VAL A 39 2.12 1.38 9.60
CA VAL A 39 1.23 0.24 9.82
C VAL A 39 1.79 -0.97 9.09
N ALA A 40 2.17 -2.01 9.83
CA ALA A 40 2.64 -3.26 9.23
C ALA A 40 1.49 -3.93 8.46
N THR A 41 1.75 -4.36 7.23
CA THR A 41 0.69 -4.87 6.33
C THR A 41 0.27 -6.31 6.64
N SER A 42 1.14 -7.08 7.29
CA SER A 42 0.95 -8.51 7.61
C SER A 42 0.48 -8.76 9.05
N MET A 43 0.50 -7.74 9.91
CA MET A 43 0.21 -7.87 11.33
C MET A 43 -0.44 -6.61 11.88
N LYS A 44 -1.14 -6.72 13.01
CA LYS A 44 -1.78 -5.57 13.68
C LYS A 44 -0.76 -4.75 14.49
N LEU A 45 0.37 -4.39 13.87
CA LEU A 45 1.40 -3.57 14.48
C LEU A 45 1.36 -2.17 13.88
N GLN A 46 1.30 -1.17 14.75
CA GLN A 46 1.38 0.23 14.39
C GLN A 46 2.50 0.90 15.21
N SER A 47 3.42 1.55 14.50
CA SER A 47 4.54 2.26 15.11
C SER A 47 4.33 3.77 14.91
N PRO A 48 4.29 4.59 15.97
CA PRO A 48 4.14 6.03 15.82
C PRO A 48 5.41 6.64 15.20
N GLY A 49 5.22 7.67 14.38
CA GLY A 49 6.32 8.50 13.87
C GLY A 49 6.55 9.71 14.77
N GLN A 50 7.81 10.03 15.04
CA GLN A 50 8.21 11.28 15.68
C GLN A 50 8.22 12.40 14.65
N ILE A 51 7.51 13.49 14.93
CA ILE A 51 7.37 14.64 14.03
C ILE A 51 8.31 15.75 14.50
N ASP A 52 9.21 16.19 13.62
CA ASP A 52 10.06 17.37 13.78
C ASP A 52 9.89 18.29 12.56
N GLY A 53 9.01 19.28 12.70
CA GLY A 53 8.61 20.16 11.60
C GLY A 53 7.97 19.39 10.44
N ARG A 54 8.71 19.23 9.33
CA ARG A 54 8.29 18.49 8.13
C ARG A 54 8.93 17.11 8.01
N THR A 55 9.80 16.77 8.94
CA THR A 55 10.50 15.49 8.99
C THR A 55 9.76 14.57 9.94
N ILE A 56 9.52 13.34 9.51
CA ILE A 56 8.91 12.30 10.32
C ILE A 56 9.90 11.15 10.41
N THR A 57 10.25 10.75 11.63
CA THR A 57 11.15 9.62 11.88
C THR A 57 10.36 8.48 12.52
N TYR A 58 10.41 7.30 11.91
CA TYR A 58 9.91 6.07 12.47
C TYR A 58 11.10 5.22 12.88
N SER A 59 11.25 4.99 14.18
CA SER A 59 12.36 4.21 14.70
C SER A 59 11.93 2.80 15.09
N ASN A 60 12.89 1.88 15.09
CA ASN A 60 12.67 0.50 15.53
C ASN A 60 11.60 -0.26 14.73
N LEU A 61 11.52 0.01 13.43
CA LEU A 61 10.70 -0.78 12.53
C LEU A 61 11.35 -2.14 12.28
N LEU A 62 10.51 -3.15 12.08
CA LEU A 62 10.97 -4.51 11.78
C LEU A 62 11.49 -4.56 10.34
N PRO A 63 12.73 -5.03 10.10
CA PRO A 63 13.20 -5.26 8.75
C PRO A 63 12.37 -6.31 8.00
N ALA A 64 12.45 -6.27 6.67
CA ALA A 64 11.73 -7.19 5.77
C ALA A 64 10.21 -7.29 6.06
N THR A 65 9.64 -6.29 6.73
CA THR A 65 8.22 -6.14 6.99
C THR A 65 7.73 -4.96 6.18
N ALA A 66 6.69 -5.19 5.36
CA ALA A 66 6.11 -4.14 4.56
C ALA A 66 5.20 -3.23 5.39
N TYR A 67 5.48 -1.93 5.36
CA TYR A 67 4.72 -0.89 6.04
C TYR A 67 3.97 0.01 5.05
N ASN A 68 2.76 0.41 5.44
CA ASN A 68 2.06 1.55 4.85
C ASN A 68 2.08 2.71 5.86
N LEU A 69 2.47 3.89 5.42
CA LEU A 69 2.45 5.07 6.30
C LEU A 69 1.07 5.75 6.25
N LEU A 70 0.63 6.19 7.41
CA LEU A 70 -0.57 7.00 7.59
C LEU A 70 -0.16 8.32 8.25
N ILE A 71 -0.34 9.42 7.54
CA ILE A 71 0.04 10.75 8.01
C ILE A 71 -1.20 11.65 7.91
N THR A 72 -1.63 12.21 9.03
CA THR A 72 -2.70 13.21 9.07
C THR A 72 -2.06 14.58 9.18
N LEU A 73 -2.43 15.49 8.30
CA LEU A 73 -2.00 16.88 8.32
C LEU A 73 -2.93 17.74 9.18
N HIS A 74 -2.48 18.95 9.53
CA HIS A 74 -3.26 19.89 10.35
C HIS A 74 -4.56 20.37 9.69
N ASP A 75 -4.61 20.44 8.36
CA ASP A 75 -5.80 20.79 7.59
C ASP A 75 -6.83 19.64 7.51
N GLY A 76 -6.49 18.47 8.06
CA GLY A 76 -7.31 17.25 8.01
C GLY A 76 -7.07 16.36 6.80
N THR A 77 -6.15 16.72 5.90
CA THR A 77 -5.70 15.84 4.81
C THR A 77 -5.04 14.59 5.39
N VAL A 78 -5.34 13.43 4.81
CA VAL A 78 -4.79 12.13 5.22
C VAL A 78 -3.99 11.52 4.08
N LEU A 79 -2.67 11.48 4.23
CA LEU A 79 -1.76 10.78 3.33
C LEU A 79 -1.75 9.31 3.70
N THR A 80 -2.19 8.46 2.78
CA THR A 80 -2.29 7.01 2.97
C THR A 80 -1.37 6.28 2.01
N GLY A 81 -0.38 5.59 2.56
CA GLY A 81 0.46 4.65 1.84
C GLY A 81 -0.33 3.48 1.32
N VAL A 82 -0.11 3.13 0.06
CA VAL A 82 -0.72 1.97 -0.59
C VAL A 82 0.34 1.11 -1.27
N ASP A 83 0.40 -0.16 -0.88
CA ASP A 83 1.30 -1.12 -1.51
C ASP A 83 0.70 -1.55 -2.86
N MET A 84 1.28 -1.03 -3.94
CA MET A 84 0.83 -1.30 -5.32
C MET A 84 1.58 -2.47 -5.98
N ARG A 85 2.46 -3.17 -5.23
CA ARG A 85 3.21 -4.30 -5.76
C ARG A 85 2.29 -5.42 -6.26
N TRP A 86 2.79 -6.21 -7.19
CA TRP A 86 2.09 -7.40 -7.67
C TRP A 86 1.82 -8.38 -6.51
N HIS A 87 0.64 -9.00 -6.52
CA HIS A 87 0.15 -9.84 -5.43
C HIS A 87 0.96 -11.13 -5.18
N SER A 88 1.82 -11.56 -6.12
CA SER A 88 2.58 -12.80 -6.04
C SER A 88 4.06 -12.59 -6.33
N ILE A 89 4.88 -13.59 -5.98
CA ILE A 89 6.32 -13.63 -6.26
C ILE A 89 6.64 -14.04 -7.71
N GLU A 90 5.63 -14.14 -8.58
CA GLU A 90 5.84 -14.51 -9.98
C GLU A 90 6.81 -13.54 -10.66
N LYS A 91 7.79 -14.10 -11.39
CA LYS A 91 8.77 -13.31 -12.12
C LYS A 91 8.04 -12.52 -13.22
N PRO A 92 8.25 -11.19 -13.32
CA PRO A 92 7.73 -10.42 -14.45
C PRO A 92 8.26 -10.96 -15.78
N ALA A 93 7.57 -10.61 -16.88
CA ALA A 93 8.08 -10.79 -18.22
C ALA A 93 9.53 -10.25 -18.36
N ALA A 94 10.33 -10.91 -19.19
CA ALA A 94 11.74 -10.55 -19.37
C ALA A 94 11.94 -9.15 -20.00
N ASP A 95 10.95 -8.67 -20.76
CA ASP A 95 10.94 -7.36 -21.39
C ASP A 95 9.61 -6.63 -21.08
N PRO A 96 9.51 -5.96 -19.93
CA PRO A 96 8.30 -5.27 -19.52
C PRO A 96 8.13 -3.99 -20.31
N ARG A 97 7.31 -4.04 -21.36
CA ARG A 97 6.88 -2.82 -22.06
C ARG A 97 5.97 -1.99 -21.13
N PRO A 98 6.05 -0.66 -21.12
CA PRO A 98 5.11 0.17 -20.36
C PRO A 98 3.66 -0.08 -20.77
N LEU A 99 2.72 0.19 -19.86
CA LEU A 99 1.29 0.21 -20.18
C LEU A 99 0.99 1.24 -21.28
N SER A 100 0.45 0.76 -22.39
CA SER A 100 -0.08 1.58 -23.49
C SER A 100 -1.44 2.18 -23.15
N ASP A 101 -1.94 3.08 -23.99
CA ASP A 101 -3.28 3.66 -23.82
C ASP A 101 -4.39 2.61 -24.00
N ASP A 102 -4.19 1.68 -24.94
CA ASP A 102 -5.10 0.54 -25.16
C ASP A 102 -5.18 -0.35 -23.91
N ASP A 103 -4.04 -0.66 -23.28
CA ASP A 103 -4.03 -1.42 -22.02
C ASP A 103 -4.85 -0.73 -20.92
N ARG A 104 -4.69 0.60 -20.80
CA ARG A 104 -5.40 1.40 -19.81
C ARG A 104 -6.90 1.43 -20.08
N GLU A 105 -7.30 1.46 -21.34
CA GLU A 105 -8.71 1.44 -21.74
C GLU A 105 -9.35 0.07 -21.47
N GLN A 106 -8.68 -1.03 -21.84
CA GLN A 106 -9.14 -2.38 -21.54
C GLN A 106 -9.29 -2.60 -20.02
N ILE A 107 -8.29 -2.21 -19.23
CA ILE A 107 -8.36 -2.32 -17.75
C ILE A 107 -9.49 -1.45 -17.20
N ARG A 108 -9.69 -0.23 -17.73
CA ARG A 108 -10.79 0.64 -17.31
C ARG A 108 -12.15 0.00 -17.60
N ALA A 109 -12.32 -0.61 -18.77
CA ALA A 109 -13.54 -1.34 -19.12
C ALA A 109 -13.82 -2.49 -18.15
N LEU A 110 -12.78 -3.27 -17.78
CA LEU A 110 -12.90 -4.34 -16.79
C LEU A 110 -13.28 -3.83 -15.39
N VAL A 111 -12.83 -2.63 -15.01
CA VAL A 111 -13.21 -2.00 -13.72
C VAL A 111 -14.64 -1.48 -13.75
N GLN A 112 -15.06 -0.95 -14.90
CA GLN A 112 -16.41 -0.40 -15.11
C GLN A 112 -17.47 -1.48 -15.33
N ASP A 113 -17.10 -2.72 -15.62
CA ASP A 113 -17.99 -3.88 -15.61
C ASP A 113 -18.36 -4.28 -14.17
N VAL A 114 -19.08 -3.39 -13.49
CA VAL A 114 -19.36 -3.50 -12.06
C VAL A 114 -20.47 -4.53 -11.83
N ARG A 115 -20.27 -5.37 -10.80
CA ARG A 115 -21.35 -6.21 -10.27
C ARG A 115 -22.56 -5.35 -9.90
N GLN A 116 -23.76 -5.87 -10.12
CA GLN A 116 -25.09 -5.27 -9.87
C GLN A 116 -25.29 -4.58 -8.50
N PHE A 117 -24.35 -4.75 -7.55
CA PHE A 117 -24.43 -4.17 -6.23
C PHE A 117 -23.95 -2.72 -6.13
N TYR A 118 -22.93 -2.30 -6.90
CA TYR A 118 -22.37 -0.95 -6.83
C TYR A 118 -22.79 -0.14 -8.06
N ASP A 119 -22.98 1.16 -7.90
CA ASP A 119 -23.44 2.04 -8.98
C ASP A 119 -22.28 2.48 -9.87
N ARG A 120 -21.08 2.64 -9.29
CA ARG A 120 -19.86 2.99 -10.03
C ARG A 120 -18.60 2.42 -9.42
N SER A 121 -17.62 2.16 -10.27
CA SER A 121 -16.25 1.82 -9.89
C SER A 121 -15.27 2.66 -10.70
N GLU A 122 -14.25 3.17 -10.03
CA GLU A 122 -13.29 4.10 -10.60
C GLU A 122 -11.86 3.69 -10.21
N ILE A 123 -10.94 3.79 -11.17
CA ILE A 123 -9.51 3.61 -10.93
C ILE A 123 -8.96 4.91 -10.33
N LEU A 124 -8.44 4.83 -9.11
CA LEU A 124 -7.73 5.93 -8.46
C LEU A 124 -6.26 5.98 -8.88
N ILE A 125 -5.61 4.81 -8.98
CA ILE A 125 -4.21 4.66 -9.35
C ILE A 125 -4.07 3.38 -10.18
N LEU A 126 -3.30 3.44 -11.26
CA LEU A 126 -2.91 2.27 -12.06
C LEU A 126 -1.39 2.23 -12.20
N GLN A 127 -0.78 1.11 -11.80
CA GLN A 127 0.65 0.86 -11.92
C GLN A 127 0.90 -0.51 -12.52
N GLY A 128 1.93 -0.62 -13.36
CA GLY A 128 2.25 -1.88 -14.03
C GLY A 128 2.92 -1.65 -15.37
N ASP A 129 2.98 -2.73 -16.12
CA ASP A 129 3.53 -2.85 -17.46
C ASP A 129 2.51 -3.57 -18.36
N HIS A 130 2.89 -3.89 -19.59
CA HIS A 130 2.04 -4.57 -20.57
C HIS A 130 1.79 -6.06 -20.24
N ASP A 131 2.43 -6.63 -19.22
CA ASP A 131 2.23 -8.00 -18.76
C ASP A 131 1.28 -8.04 -17.55
N ARG A 132 1.47 -7.13 -16.59
CA ARG A 132 0.70 -7.10 -15.34
C ARG A 132 0.49 -5.70 -14.80
N ALA A 133 -0.66 -5.49 -14.17
CA ALA A 133 -1.00 -4.22 -13.55
C ALA A 133 -1.76 -4.39 -12.23
N THR A 134 -1.48 -3.49 -11.31
CA THR A 134 -2.23 -3.31 -10.06
C THR A 134 -3.00 -1.99 -10.15
N ALA A 135 -4.31 -2.05 -9.89
CA ALA A 135 -5.16 -0.87 -9.79
C ALA A 135 -5.67 -0.69 -8.36
N LEU A 136 -5.56 0.54 -7.85
CA LEU A 136 -6.33 0.98 -6.70
C LEU A 136 -7.70 1.42 -7.20
N VAL A 137 -8.73 0.69 -6.82
CA VAL A 137 -10.10 0.90 -7.29
C VAL A 137 -10.96 1.36 -6.12
N GLN A 138 -11.74 2.41 -6.34
CA GLN A 138 -12.86 2.73 -5.46
C GLN A 138 -14.16 2.24 -6.07
N GLN A 139 -15.02 1.67 -5.23
CA GLN A 139 -16.38 1.27 -5.57
C GLN A 139 -17.35 2.03 -4.69
N ILE A 140 -18.37 2.58 -5.32
CA ILE A 140 -19.34 3.45 -4.65
C ILE A 140 -20.73 2.92 -4.99
N ARG A 141 -21.54 2.79 -3.94
CA ARG A 141 -22.98 2.66 -4.06
C ARG A 141 -23.64 3.82 -3.34
N ASP A 142 -24.42 4.60 -4.07
CA ASP A 142 -25.24 5.70 -3.58
C ASP A 142 -26.71 5.62 -4.04
N SER A 143 -27.10 4.51 -4.68
CA SER A 143 -28.49 4.12 -4.90
C SER A 143 -29.10 3.45 -3.66
N ALA A 144 -30.41 3.64 -3.50
CA ALA A 144 -31.18 3.12 -2.38
C ALA A 144 -31.16 1.57 -2.32
N PHE A 145 -31.23 1.02 -1.10
CA PHE A 145 -31.50 -0.41 -0.88
C PHE A 145 -32.99 -0.68 -0.66
N HIS A 146 -33.41 -1.93 -0.85
CA HIS A 146 -34.62 -2.41 -0.20
C HIS A 146 -34.46 -2.22 1.32
N SER A 147 -35.36 -1.44 1.93
CA SER A 147 -35.38 -0.97 3.34
C SER A 147 -34.50 0.23 3.73
N ASP A 148 -33.89 0.93 2.77
CA ASP A 148 -33.14 2.16 3.07
C ASP A 148 -34.05 3.38 3.27
N LYS A 149 -33.63 4.31 4.13
CA LYS A 149 -34.24 5.66 4.25
C LYS A 149 -33.76 6.61 3.14
N GLY A 150 -32.83 6.16 2.31
CA GLY A 150 -32.26 6.89 1.19
C GLY A 150 -31.12 7.83 1.62
N GLY A 151 -30.16 8.04 0.71
CA GLY A 151 -29.08 9.02 0.88
C GLY A 151 -27.80 8.49 1.52
N GLU A 152 -27.78 7.24 1.99
CA GLU A 152 -26.57 6.58 2.46
C GLU A 152 -25.60 6.27 1.31
N VAL A 153 -24.31 6.17 1.63
CA VAL A 153 -23.27 5.78 0.67
C VAL A 153 -22.46 4.62 1.22
N ILE A 154 -22.34 3.53 0.47
CA ILE A 154 -21.38 2.46 0.74
C ILE A 154 -20.17 2.72 -0.16
N TRP A 155 -19.00 2.83 0.47
CA TRP A 155 -17.75 3.06 -0.20
C TRP A 155 -16.75 1.99 0.17
N ARG A 156 -16.05 1.47 -0.84
CA ARG A 156 -14.99 0.49 -0.67
C ARG A 156 -13.79 0.88 -1.51
N VAL A 157 -12.61 0.68 -0.97
CA VAL A 157 -11.35 0.81 -1.70
C VAL A 157 -10.63 -0.53 -1.69
N GLU A 158 -10.26 -1.00 -2.87
CA GLU A 158 -9.61 -2.28 -3.08
C GLU A 158 -8.38 -2.17 -3.98
N LEU A 159 -7.46 -3.11 -3.82
CA LEU A 159 -6.45 -3.40 -4.84
C LEU A 159 -6.96 -4.52 -5.74
N TRP A 160 -6.97 -4.26 -7.03
CA TRP A 160 -7.30 -5.22 -8.09
C TRP A 160 -6.05 -5.50 -8.91
N TYR A 161 -5.91 -6.74 -9.36
CA TYR A 161 -4.75 -7.20 -10.12
C TYR A 161 -5.20 -7.67 -11.50
N PHE A 162 -4.43 -7.33 -12.53
CA PHE A 162 -4.73 -7.62 -13.92
C PHE A 162 -3.52 -8.26 -14.58
N LYS A 163 -3.77 -9.23 -15.45
CA LYS A 163 -2.74 -9.88 -16.25
C LYS A 163 -3.13 -9.80 -17.72
N ASN A 164 -2.18 -9.49 -18.58
CA ASN A 164 -2.37 -9.58 -20.02
C ASN A 164 -2.09 -11.01 -20.47
N ARG A 165 -3.07 -11.65 -21.10
CA ARG A 165 -2.93 -12.97 -21.68
C ARG A 165 -3.30 -12.92 -23.15
N HIS A 166 -2.37 -13.34 -24.01
CA HIS A 166 -2.60 -13.46 -25.44
C HIS A 166 -3.15 -12.17 -26.09
N GLY A 167 -2.78 -10.99 -25.57
CA GLY A 167 -3.20 -9.69 -26.08
C GLY A 167 -4.51 -9.15 -25.48
N GLY A 168 -5.09 -9.83 -24.50
CA GLY A 168 -6.27 -9.36 -23.76
C GLY A 168 -6.01 -9.25 -22.27
N TRP A 169 -6.54 -8.20 -21.64
CA TRP A 169 -6.48 -8.05 -20.20
C TRP A 169 -7.56 -8.87 -19.49
N GLU A 170 -7.17 -9.50 -18.39
CA GLU A 170 -8.09 -10.17 -17.46
C GLU A 170 -7.83 -9.73 -16.03
N ARG A 171 -8.89 -9.65 -15.22
CA ARG A 171 -8.77 -9.46 -13.77
C ARG A 171 -8.42 -10.79 -13.12
N VAL A 172 -7.37 -10.81 -12.31
CA VAL A 172 -6.99 -11.97 -11.51
C VAL A 172 -8.05 -12.18 -10.42
N SER A 173 -8.69 -13.35 -10.44
CA SER A 173 -9.78 -13.67 -9.52
C SER A 173 -9.28 -13.99 -8.11
N GLN A 174 -10.08 -13.66 -7.09
CA GLN A 174 -9.85 -13.98 -5.67
C GLN A 174 -8.57 -13.41 -5.04
N THR A 175 -7.87 -12.48 -5.71
CA THR A 175 -6.64 -11.86 -5.18
C THR A 175 -6.86 -10.44 -4.65
N ASN A 176 -8.07 -9.90 -4.80
CA ASN A 176 -8.39 -8.53 -4.38
C ASN A 176 -8.12 -8.33 -2.88
N LYS A 177 -7.51 -7.19 -2.54
CA LYS A 177 -7.28 -6.78 -1.13
C LYS A 177 -8.18 -5.59 -0.79
N VAL A 178 -9.02 -5.75 0.23
CA VAL A 178 -9.82 -4.64 0.76
C VAL A 178 -8.94 -3.77 1.65
N LEU A 179 -8.84 -2.50 1.32
CA LEU A 179 -8.09 -1.53 2.12
C LEU A 179 -9.01 -0.75 3.05
N ARG A 180 -10.20 -0.40 2.58
CA ARG A 180 -11.19 0.36 3.35
C ARG A 180 -12.60 -0.03 2.94
N ARG A 181 -13.51 -0.05 3.92
CA ARG A 181 -14.94 -0.25 3.69
C ARG A 181 -15.70 0.56 4.71
N GLU A 182 -16.50 1.50 4.24
CA GLU A 182 -17.26 2.39 5.08
C GLU A 182 -18.68 2.58 4.56
N ARG A 183 -19.59 2.85 5.49
CA ARG A 183 -20.95 3.27 5.22
C ARG A 183 -21.12 4.67 5.79
N PHE A 184 -21.49 5.61 4.93
CA PHE A 184 -21.75 6.98 5.31
C PHE A 184 -23.26 7.20 5.38
N ALA A 185 -23.70 7.92 6.40
CA ALA A 185 -25.11 8.26 6.58
C ALA A 185 -25.61 9.27 5.52
N SER A 186 -24.70 9.96 4.82
CA SER A 186 -25.06 10.87 3.73
C SER A 186 -23.95 11.00 2.69
N ARG A 187 -24.31 11.39 1.47
CA ARG A 187 -23.36 11.79 0.41
C ARG A 187 -22.42 12.92 0.84
N ARG A 188 -22.89 13.88 1.65
CA ARG A 188 -22.05 14.98 2.17
C ARG A 188 -20.93 14.46 3.06
N LEU A 189 -21.23 13.55 3.99
CA LEU A 189 -20.21 12.95 4.86
C LEU A 189 -19.20 12.13 4.06
N TYR A 190 -19.68 11.36 3.08
CA TYR A 190 -18.82 10.65 2.15
C TYR A 190 -17.84 11.60 1.44
N GLN A 191 -18.35 12.68 0.84
CA GLN A 191 -17.51 13.65 0.12
C GLN A 191 -16.50 14.33 1.06
N ASP A 192 -16.94 14.81 2.22
CA ASP A 192 -16.07 15.51 3.18
C ASP A 192 -14.92 14.61 3.69
N GLN A 193 -15.21 13.34 4.01
CA GLN A 193 -14.18 12.45 4.51
C GLN A 193 -13.27 11.90 3.42
N THR A 194 -13.81 11.55 2.25
CA THR A 194 -13.01 10.92 1.20
C THR A 194 -12.18 11.92 0.41
N SER A 195 -12.66 13.17 0.24
CA SER A 195 -11.91 14.24 -0.44
C SER A 195 -10.63 14.67 0.28
N ARG A 196 -10.47 14.31 1.55
CA ARG A 196 -9.27 14.58 2.35
C ARG A 196 -8.20 13.50 2.19
N ILE A 197 -8.52 12.37 1.57
CA ILE A 197 -7.58 11.26 1.45
C ILE A 197 -6.70 11.47 0.23
N ARG A 198 -5.39 11.27 0.39
CA ARG A 198 -4.42 11.21 -0.70
C ARG A 198 -3.76 9.83 -0.65
N TRP A 199 -3.98 9.03 -1.69
CA TRP A 199 -3.35 7.72 -1.83
C TRP A 199 -1.99 7.89 -2.47
N LEU A 200 -0.92 7.52 -1.74
CA LEU A 200 0.46 7.73 -2.17
C LEU A 200 1.19 6.38 -2.22
N PRO A 201 1.41 5.80 -3.42
CA PRO A 201 2.11 4.53 -3.57
C PRO A 201 3.51 4.53 -2.97
N LEU A 202 4.21 5.67 -3.05
CA LEU A 202 5.56 5.82 -2.51
C LEU A 202 5.62 5.66 -0.98
N LEU A 203 4.51 5.88 -0.27
CA LEU A 203 4.37 5.70 1.18
C LEU A 203 3.87 4.30 1.57
N GLY A 204 3.60 3.43 0.59
CA GLY A 204 3.10 2.08 0.80
C GLY A 204 4.13 0.99 0.49
N GLY A 205 3.92 -0.19 1.05
CA GLY A 205 4.75 -1.37 0.82
C GLY A 205 6.24 -1.12 1.10
N ILE A 206 6.56 -0.27 2.08
CA ILE A 206 7.94 0.08 2.41
C ILE A 206 8.52 -1.06 3.22
N GLU A 207 9.56 -1.69 2.69
CA GLU A 207 10.37 -2.67 3.40
C GLU A 207 11.73 -2.05 3.70
N LEU A 208 12.16 -2.19 4.94
CA LEU A 208 13.44 -1.67 5.39
C LEU A 208 14.52 -2.76 5.26
N PRO A 209 15.74 -2.37 4.85
CA PRO A 209 16.86 -3.28 4.84
C PRO A 209 17.15 -3.76 6.27
N LYS A 210 17.62 -5.00 6.40
CA LYS A 210 18.00 -5.59 7.69
C LYS A 210 19.20 -4.90 8.32
N ASP A 211 20.11 -4.44 7.46
CA ASP A 211 21.34 -3.75 7.81
C ASP A 211 21.50 -2.59 6.82
N GLY A 212 21.69 -1.36 7.33
CA GLY A 212 21.86 -0.20 6.47
C GLY A 212 21.55 1.11 7.18
N PRO A 213 21.87 2.25 6.54
CA PRO A 213 21.46 3.56 7.03
C PRO A 213 19.92 3.69 7.00
N PRO A 214 19.35 4.67 7.72
CA PRO A 214 17.93 4.96 7.66
C PRO A 214 17.46 5.18 6.21
N LEU A 215 16.35 4.54 5.83
CA LEU A 215 15.74 4.81 4.53
C LEU A 215 15.10 6.19 4.56
N THR A 216 15.41 7.05 3.59
CA THR A 216 14.80 8.38 3.48
C THR A 216 13.88 8.44 2.27
N ILE A 217 12.66 8.95 2.49
CA ILE A 217 11.66 9.22 1.46
C ILE A 217 11.39 10.73 1.48
N SER A 218 11.56 11.39 0.34
CA SER A 218 11.24 12.81 0.18
C SER A 218 10.03 12.97 -0.73
N LEU A 219 8.99 13.65 -0.22
CA LEU A 219 7.81 14.01 -0.98
C LEU A 219 7.98 15.41 -1.56
N GLU A 220 7.98 15.49 -2.89
CA GLU A 220 8.01 16.78 -3.60
C GLU A 220 6.62 17.43 -3.65
N SER A 221 5.56 16.62 -3.69
CA SER A 221 4.17 17.08 -3.71
C SER A 221 3.26 16.10 -2.99
N LEU A 222 2.06 16.56 -2.63
CA LEU A 222 1.00 15.72 -2.04
C LEU A 222 0.11 15.04 -3.10
N GLN A 223 0.46 15.15 -4.38
CA GLN A 223 -0.23 14.45 -5.46
C GLN A 223 0.23 12.99 -5.54
N PRO A 224 -0.61 12.06 -6.04
CA PRO A 224 -0.19 10.69 -6.27
C PRO A 224 1.02 10.65 -7.21
N GLN A 225 2.17 10.24 -6.67
CA GLN A 225 3.37 9.96 -7.46
C GLN A 225 3.59 8.45 -7.54
N THR A 226 3.95 7.98 -8.73
CA THR A 226 4.40 6.61 -8.95
C THR A 226 5.83 6.47 -8.45
N ARG A 227 6.11 5.49 -7.57
CA ARG A 227 7.50 5.10 -7.27
C ARG A 227 8.11 4.55 -8.58
N PRO A 228 9.35 4.91 -8.94
CA PRO A 228 10.09 4.16 -9.95
C PRO A 228 10.06 2.66 -9.59
N ALA A 229 9.95 1.77 -10.58
CA ALA A 229 10.00 0.34 -10.30
C ALA A 229 11.28 0.03 -9.50
N ALA A 230 11.15 -0.71 -8.39
CA ALA A 230 12.33 -1.18 -7.67
C ALA A 230 13.17 -2.05 -8.64
N PRO A 231 14.50 -1.91 -8.66
CA PRO A 231 15.35 -2.80 -9.43
C PRO A 231 15.06 -4.25 -9.03
N SER A 232 15.14 -5.14 -10.01
CA SER A 232 14.89 -6.56 -9.77
C SER A 232 15.88 -7.07 -8.72
N PRO A 233 15.54 -8.04 -7.85
CA PRO A 233 16.50 -8.66 -6.94
C PRO A 233 17.75 -9.24 -7.64
N ALA A 234 17.71 -9.38 -8.97
CA ALA A 234 18.86 -9.76 -9.79
C ALA A 234 19.92 -8.64 -9.94
N ASP A 235 19.53 -7.37 -9.81
CA ASP A 235 20.44 -6.22 -9.99
C ASP A 235 21.23 -5.90 -8.72
N ALA A 236 20.84 -6.47 -7.57
CA ALA A 236 21.55 -6.33 -6.29
C ALA A 236 22.61 -7.42 -6.05
N ALA A 237 22.80 -8.33 -7.01
CA ALA A 237 23.77 -9.44 -6.95
C ALA A 237 24.92 -9.31 -7.96
N SER A 238 25.08 -8.12 -8.56
CA SER A 238 26.17 -7.82 -9.50
C SER A 238 26.96 -6.61 -8.99
N ASP A 239 27.63 -6.77 -7.86
CA ASP A 239 28.77 -5.95 -7.41
C ASP A 239 29.68 -6.81 -6.52
#